data_AF-A0A957PZH4-F1
#
_entry.id   AF-A0A957PZH4-F1
#
_cell.length_a   1.000
_cell.length_b   1.000
_cell.length_c   1.000
_cell.angle_alpha   90.00
_cell.angle_beta   90.00
_cell.angle_gamma   90.00
#
_symmetry.space_group_name_H-M   'P 1'
#
loop_
_entity.id
_entity.type
_entity.pdbx_description
1 polymer ?
#
loop_
_entity_poly.entity_id
_entity_poly.type
_entity_poly.pdbx_seq_one_letter_code
_entity_poly.pdbx_strand_id
1 'polypeptide(L)'
;MKRTLITFFLLGLLALLTVHGDGWSLTPTSALAQDNSTDQGSDLPPAPITNDEGGPKRLVGSIDYADFGLAIALQDPSPALLDMVYVVQADPTQFAPVESQILGHLTSPAVPPPLSYAFNLPEEPTATLLDVDNDGEADTGVQIFNLVVGANLNGGSYLEQLDQWADLNSYLTDVSSGRITEGSLLVYAPDDAQGFPNGFGDDGILFTADDPAVALPQGYTVVHFGADGFTFDRAEEAELNVLEMASAASPDFSNQAMVESFNSLIDQLRDRYSFTDLRQLDWDAIRAEYLPQVEEAA
;
A
#
# COMPACT_ATOMS: atom_id res chain seq x y z
N MET A 1 -59.66 -6.99 10.40
CA MET A 1 -60.29 -6.52 9.14
C MET A 1 -59.45 -7.00 7.97
N LYS A 2 -59.86 -8.09 7.32
CA LYS A 2 -60.21 -8.19 5.87
C LYS A 2 -59.09 -7.73 4.89
N ARG A 3 -58.36 -8.71 4.34
CA ARG A 3 -58.28 -9.14 2.90
C ARG A 3 -57.38 -8.21 2.05
N THR A 4 -56.44 -8.70 1.25
CA THR A 4 -56.66 -9.62 0.12
C THR A 4 -55.38 -10.34 -0.31
N LEU A 5 -55.56 -11.61 -0.64
CA LEU A 5 -54.64 -12.60 -1.19
C LEU A 5 -54.62 -12.49 -2.72
N ILE A 6 -53.45 -12.56 -3.37
CA ILE A 6 -53.37 -12.84 -4.82
C ILE A 6 -52.68 -14.19 -5.01
N THR A 7 -53.42 -15.10 -5.62
CA THR A 7 -53.07 -16.46 -5.99
C THR A 7 -52.89 -16.49 -7.51
N PHE A 8 -51.83 -17.15 -8.00
CA PHE A 8 -51.77 -17.67 -9.37
C PHE A 8 -51.32 -19.15 -9.34
N PHE A 9 -52.22 -20.01 -9.80
CA PHE A 9 -52.04 -21.38 -10.33
C PHE A 9 -51.48 -21.27 -11.77
N LEU A 10 -50.95 -22.26 -12.52
CA LEU A 10 -50.44 -23.64 -12.39
C LEU A 10 -50.00 -24.07 -13.82
N LEU A 11 -49.35 -25.24 -13.95
CA LEU A 11 -48.96 -26.03 -15.15
C LEU A 11 -47.64 -25.59 -15.83
N GLY A 12 -46.63 -26.42 -16.05
CA GLY A 12 -46.48 -27.88 -15.97
C GLY A 12 -45.93 -28.42 -17.30
N LEU A 13 -44.79 -29.13 -17.30
CA LEU A 13 -44.62 -30.35 -18.10
C LEU A 13 -43.39 -31.14 -17.64
N LEU A 14 -43.67 -32.40 -17.29
CA LEU A 14 -42.77 -33.50 -17.00
C LEU A 14 -42.51 -34.26 -18.31
N ALA A 15 -41.27 -34.59 -18.63
CA ALA A 15 -40.96 -35.63 -19.60
C ALA A 15 -39.81 -36.50 -19.09
N LEU A 16 -40.20 -37.61 -18.45
CA LEU A 16 -39.38 -38.80 -18.29
C LEU A 16 -39.40 -39.57 -19.61
N LEU A 17 -38.25 -39.92 -20.17
CA LEU A 17 -38.13 -41.02 -21.14
C LEU A 17 -37.00 -41.94 -20.71
N THR A 18 -37.35 -43.16 -20.33
CA THR A 18 -36.46 -44.31 -20.18
C THR A 18 -37.07 -45.45 -20.98
N VAL A 19 -36.38 -45.98 -22.00
CA VAL A 19 -36.32 -47.42 -22.32
C VAL A 19 -35.03 -47.72 -23.11
N HIS A 20 -34.14 -48.48 -22.46
CA HIS A 20 -33.34 -49.65 -22.87
C HIS A 20 -33.05 -49.97 -24.35
N GLY A 21 -31.79 -50.35 -24.63
CA GLY A 21 -31.45 -51.29 -25.71
C GLY A 21 -30.00 -51.25 -26.22
N ASP A 22 -29.18 -52.19 -25.74
CA ASP A 22 -28.08 -52.91 -26.42
C ASP A 22 -26.86 -52.17 -27.01
N GLY A 23 -25.75 -52.24 -26.25
CA GLY A 23 -24.59 -53.06 -26.63
C GLY A 23 -23.81 -52.70 -27.89
N TRP A 24 -22.92 -51.71 -27.81
CA TRP A 24 -21.77 -51.57 -28.72
C TRP A 24 -20.52 -51.25 -27.91
N SER A 25 -19.61 -52.22 -27.82
CA SER A 25 -18.24 -52.00 -27.36
C SER A 25 -17.45 -51.33 -28.48
N LEU A 26 -17.00 -50.11 -28.25
CA LEU A 26 -15.92 -49.48 -29.02
C LEU A 26 -14.99 -48.81 -28.02
N THR A 27 -13.81 -49.39 -27.83
CA THR A 27 -12.65 -48.65 -27.33
C THR A 27 -12.14 -47.75 -28.45
N PRO A 28 -11.91 -46.46 -28.17
CA PRO A 28 -10.86 -45.72 -28.84
C PRO A 28 -9.79 -45.31 -27.82
N THR A 29 -8.61 -45.88 -28.01
CA THR A 29 -7.33 -45.18 -28.16
C THR A 29 -7.14 -43.92 -27.31
N SER A 30 -6.21 -44.01 -26.34
CA SER A 30 -5.47 -42.87 -25.82
C SER A 30 -4.92 -42.03 -26.98
N ALA A 31 -5.52 -40.87 -27.19
CA ALA A 31 -4.95 -39.80 -27.97
C ALA A 31 -4.38 -38.76 -27.00
N LEU A 32 -3.19 -38.31 -27.36
CA LEU A 32 -2.28 -37.43 -26.64
C LEU A 32 -2.94 -36.11 -26.21
N ALA A 33 -2.37 -35.55 -25.15
CA ALA A 33 -2.55 -34.21 -24.65
C ALA A 33 -2.88 -33.17 -25.74
N GLN A 34 -4.00 -32.49 -25.57
CA GLN A 34 -4.12 -31.09 -25.98
C GLN A 34 -4.01 -30.26 -24.70
N ASP A 35 -2.76 -29.89 -24.44
CA ASP A 35 -2.43 -28.61 -23.85
C ASP A 35 -3.25 -27.53 -24.57
N ASN A 36 -4.19 -26.96 -23.83
CA ASN A 36 -5.02 -25.86 -24.28
C ASN A 36 -4.76 -24.69 -23.32
N SER A 37 -3.48 -24.37 -23.12
CA SER A 37 -3.04 -23.04 -22.74
C SER A 37 -3.18 -22.15 -23.99
N THR A 38 -4.36 -21.54 -24.16
CA THR A 38 -4.43 -20.30 -24.90
C THR A 38 -3.80 -19.23 -24.02
N ASP A 39 -2.48 -19.13 -24.16
CA ASP A 39 -1.66 -17.98 -23.79
C ASP A 39 -2.29 -16.74 -24.44
N GLN A 40 -3.13 -16.03 -23.68
CA GLN A 40 -3.39 -14.60 -23.92
C GLN A 40 -2.32 -13.81 -23.14
N GLY A 41 -1.05 -14.16 -23.34
CA GLY A 41 0.05 -13.43 -22.77
C GLY A 41 -0.01 -11.99 -23.26
N SER A 42 0.00 -11.06 -22.32
CA SER A 42 0.22 -9.64 -22.60
C SER A 42 1.42 -9.49 -23.54
N ASP A 43 1.35 -8.59 -24.54
CA ASP A 43 2.51 -8.25 -25.38
C ASP A 43 3.66 -7.58 -24.57
N LEU A 44 3.43 -7.35 -23.27
CA LEU A 44 4.39 -6.82 -22.31
C LEU A 44 5.51 -7.81 -21.99
N PRO A 45 6.76 -7.32 -21.80
CA PRO A 45 7.83 -8.16 -21.29
C PRO A 45 7.51 -8.63 -19.87
N PRO A 46 7.88 -9.87 -19.49
CA PRO A 46 7.64 -10.36 -18.14
C PRO A 46 8.45 -9.58 -17.10
N ALA A 47 7.85 -9.33 -15.94
CA ALA A 47 8.54 -8.68 -14.82
C ALA A 47 9.75 -9.50 -14.34
N PRO A 48 10.87 -8.85 -13.99
CA PRO A 48 12.02 -9.54 -13.41
C PRO A 48 11.73 -9.90 -11.94
N ILE A 49 11.07 -11.04 -11.72
CA ILE A 49 10.67 -11.52 -10.40
C ILE A 49 11.88 -11.95 -9.56
N THR A 50 11.87 -11.59 -8.28
CA THR A 50 12.75 -12.09 -7.22
C THR A 50 12.00 -12.97 -6.22
N ASN A 51 12.70 -13.94 -5.62
CA ASN A 51 12.18 -14.87 -4.60
C ASN A 51 10.82 -15.49 -4.94
N ASP A 52 10.63 -15.98 -6.17
CA ASP A 52 9.34 -16.52 -6.59
C ASP A 52 8.97 -17.80 -5.84
N GLU A 53 8.09 -17.65 -4.84
CA GLU A 53 7.52 -18.73 -4.03
C GLU A 53 6.00 -18.84 -4.26
N GLY A 54 5.50 -18.26 -5.36
CA GLY A 54 4.08 -18.19 -5.70
C GLY A 54 3.39 -16.89 -5.26
N GLY A 55 4.12 -15.95 -4.66
CA GLY A 55 3.61 -14.67 -4.20
C GLY A 55 3.28 -14.65 -2.70
N PRO A 56 3.23 -13.45 -2.08
CA PRO A 56 2.97 -13.29 -0.65
C PRO A 56 1.64 -13.89 -0.21
N LYS A 57 1.69 -14.67 0.86
CA LYS A 57 0.52 -15.04 1.70
C LYS A 57 0.55 -14.30 3.03
N ARG A 58 1.73 -13.81 3.40
CA ARG A 58 1.99 -13.08 4.62
C ARG A 58 2.88 -11.89 4.29
N LEU A 59 2.56 -10.74 4.88
CA LEU A 59 3.45 -9.59 4.88
C LEU A 59 3.92 -9.33 6.29
N VAL A 60 5.18 -8.93 6.40
CA VAL A 60 5.79 -8.43 7.62
C VAL A 60 6.44 -7.09 7.33
N GLY A 61 6.56 -6.25 8.35
CA GLY A 61 7.26 -4.99 8.19
C GLY A 61 7.56 -4.36 9.53
N SER A 62 8.48 -3.41 9.49
CA SER A 62 8.88 -2.64 10.65
C SER A 62 9.28 -1.23 10.28
N ILE A 63 9.28 -0.34 11.27
CA ILE A 63 9.85 0.99 11.15
C ILE A 63 10.50 1.39 12.47
N ASP A 64 11.71 1.93 12.36
CA ASP A 64 12.43 2.60 13.44
C ASP A 64 12.34 4.12 13.22
N TYR A 65 11.21 4.70 13.62
CA TYR A 65 10.90 6.11 13.37
C TYR A 65 11.56 7.02 14.41
N ALA A 66 11.90 8.24 14.00
CA ALA A 66 12.54 9.24 14.83
C ALA A 66 11.59 10.38 15.23
N ASP A 67 10.44 10.57 14.58
CA ASP A 67 9.46 11.59 14.93
C ASP A 67 8.75 11.25 16.25
N PHE A 68 9.00 12.06 17.28
CA PHE A 68 8.32 11.90 18.57
C PHE A 68 6.81 12.17 18.46
N GLY A 69 6.37 12.91 17.44
CA GLY A 69 4.97 13.20 17.16
C GLY A 69 4.15 11.93 16.93
N LEU A 70 4.73 10.93 16.28
CA LEU A 70 4.10 9.64 16.02
C LEU A 70 3.71 8.91 17.31
N ALA A 71 4.55 8.98 18.35
CA ALA A 71 4.24 8.39 19.65
C ALA A 71 3.01 9.02 20.34
N ILE A 72 2.66 10.25 19.97
CA ILE A 72 1.50 10.99 20.47
C ILE A 72 0.28 10.75 19.57
N ALA A 73 0.51 10.74 18.25
CA ALA A 73 -0.53 10.69 17.23
C ALA A 73 -1.10 9.27 17.04
N LEU A 74 -0.27 8.23 17.10
CA LEU A 74 -0.65 6.83 16.90
C LEU A 74 -1.40 6.27 18.12
N GLN A 75 -2.60 6.78 18.38
CA GLN A 75 -3.54 6.20 19.32
C GLN A 75 -4.19 4.97 18.71
N ASP A 76 -4.09 3.83 19.39
CA ASP A 76 -4.56 2.53 18.91
C ASP A 76 -4.11 2.24 17.45
N PRO A 77 -2.78 2.16 17.22
CA PRO A 77 -2.19 2.04 15.90
C PRO A 77 -2.70 0.81 15.16
N SER A 78 -3.21 1.02 13.96
CA SER A 78 -3.75 -0.03 13.11
C SER A 78 -3.04 -0.03 11.75
N PRO A 79 -2.25 -1.08 11.47
CA PRO A 79 -1.68 -1.27 10.15
C PRO A 79 -2.79 -1.72 9.18
N ALA A 80 -2.90 -1.09 8.02
CA ALA A 80 -3.92 -1.38 7.02
C ALA A 80 -3.36 -1.30 5.60
N LEU A 81 -3.73 -2.25 4.75
CA LEU A 81 -3.56 -2.13 3.31
C LEU A 81 -4.80 -1.43 2.74
N LEU A 82 -4.58 -0.35 2.02
CA LEU A 82 -5.62 0.52 1.46
C LEU A 82 -5.56 0.50 -0.07
N ASP A 83 -6.72 0.36 -0.70
CA ASP A 83 -6.89 0.49 -2.15
C ASP A 83 -6.44 1.88 -2.63
N MET A 84 -5.55 1.89 -3.64
CA MET A 84 -4.99 3.10 -4.23
C MET A 84 -5.80 3.71 -5.39
N VAL A 85 -7.06 3.29 -5.59
CA VAL A 85 -7.94 3.84 -6.63
C VAL A 85 -7.93 5.36 -6.72
N TYR A 86 -7.94 6.06 -5.59
CA TYR A 86 -7.95 7.52 -5.53
C TYR A 86 -6.63 8.16 -6.03
N VAL A 87 -5.51 7.46 -5.86
CA VAL A 87 -4.20 7.88 -6.37
C VAL A 87 -4.13 7.66 -7.87
N VAL A 88 -4.46 6.45 -8.33
CA VAL A 88 -4.36 6.06 -9.75
C VAL A 88 -5.33 6.86 -10.62
N GLN A 89 -6.55 7.12 -10.12
CA GLN A 89 -7.55 7.93 -10.85
C GLN A 89 -7.36 9.44 -10.64
N ALA A 90 -6.40 9.86 -9.82
CA ALA A 90 -6.18 11.26 -9.44
C ALA A 90 -7.45 11.97 -8.91
N ASP A 91 -8.26 11.26 -8.12
CA ASP A 91 -9.48 11.79 -7.53
C ASP A 91 -9.35 11.91 -6.00
N PRO A 92 -9.00 13.11 -5.48
CA PRO A 92 -8.78 13.32 -4.05
C PRO A 92 -10.08 13.30 -3.23
N THR A 93 -11.24 13.13 -3.86
CA THR A 93 -12.53 13.02 -3.17
C THR A 93 -12.88 11.57 -2.80
N GLN A 94 -12.09 10.61 -3.31
CA GLN A 94 -12.23 9.19 -3.02
C GLN A 94 -11.32 8.75 -1.87
N PHE A 95 -11.71 7.65 -1.25
CA PHE A 95 -11.02 6.98 -0.15
C PHE A 95 -11.06 5.48 -0.40
N ALA A 96 -10.18 4.71 0.24
CA ALA A 96 -10.26 3.26 0.17
C ALA A 96 -11.60 2.78 0.77
N PRO A 97 -12.43 2.05 -0.01
CA PRO A 97 -13.68 1.48 0.49
C PRO A 97 -13.45 0.55 1.67
N VAL A 98 -14.41 0.49 2.61
CA VAL A 98 -14.30 -0.40 3.77
C VAL A 98 -14.13 -1.87 3.34
N GLU A 99 -14.86 -2.30 2.30
CA GLU A 99 -14.75 -3.65 1.76
C GLU A 99 -13.41 -4.00 1.11
N SER A 100 -12.57 -3.02 0.77
CA SER A 100 -11.23 -3.27 0.20
C SER A 100 -10.10 -3.23 1.22
N GLN A 101 -10.36 -2.75 2.44
CA GLN A 101 -9.32 -2.66 3.47
C GLN A 101 -8.93 -4.05 3.99
N ILE A 102 -7.63 -4.31 4.06
CA ILE A 102 -7.07 -5.49 4.72
C ILE A 102 -6.34 -5.01 5.97
N LEU A 103 -6.88 -5.34 7.14
CA LEU A 103 -6.28 -4.96 8.42
C LEU A 103 -5.22 -5.96 8.87
N GLY A 104 -4.10 -5.43 9.33
CA GLY A 104 -3.02 -6.18 9.95
C GLY A 104 -3.10 -6.15 11.46
N HIS A 105 -2.04 -6.61 12.10
CA HIS A 105 -1.87 -6.51 13.54
C HIS A 105 -0.44 -6.15 13.88
N LEU A 106 -0.26 -5.41 14.98
CA LEU A 106 1.07 -5.16 15.51
C LEU A 106 1.68 -6.44 16.09
N THR A 107 2.98 -6.61 15.86
CA THR A 107 3.82 -7.67 16.43
C THR A 107 4.79 -7.13 17.48
N SER A 108 4.95 -5.80 17.58
CA SER A 108 5.62 -5.10 18.68
C SER A 108 4.78 -3.91 19.16
N PRO A 109 5.05 -3.36 20.36
CA PRO A 109 4.48 -2.07 20.75
C PRO A 109 4.87 -0.96 19.77
N ALA A 110 3.97 0.00 19.55
CA ALA A 110 4.29 1.15 18.71
C ALA A 110 5.30 2.11 19.34
N VAL A 111 5.39 2.14 20.67
CA VAL A 111 6.29 3.00 21.45
C VAL A 111 6.93 2.18 22.56
N PRO A 112 8.27 2.26 22.75
CA PRO A 112 9.24 2.94 21.89
C PRO A 112 9.39 2.23 20.53
N PRO A 113 9.92 2.91 19.49
CA PRO A 113 10.32 2.25 18.27
C PRO A 113 11.41 1.18 18.54
N PRO A 114 11.53 0.14 17.69
CA PRO A 114 10.81 -0.04 16.43
C PRO A 114 9.39 -0.59 16.58
N LEU A 115 8.49 -0.09 15.73
CA LEU A 115 7.15 -0.64 15.51
C LEU A 115 7.23 -1.74 14.46
N SER A 116 6.54 -2.85 14.69
CA SER A 116 6.47 -3.98 13.74
C SER A 116 5.05 -4.51 13.64
N TYR A 117 4.71 -5.04 12.46
CA TYR A 117 3.37 -5.56 12.14
C TYR A 117 3.43 -6.77 11.22
N ALA A 118 2.28 -7.41 11.06
CA ALA A 118 2.08 -8.44 10.06
C ALA A 118 0.64 -8.46 9.50
N PHE A 119 0.52 -8.99 8.29
CA PHE A 119 -0.73 -9.26 7.60
C PHE A 119 -0.79 -10.73 7.19
N ASN A 120 -1.97 -11.34 7.29
CA ASN A 120 -2.26 -12.58 6.58
C ASN A 120 -3.17 -12.19 5.41
N LEU A 121 -2.71 -12.41 4.19
CA LEU A 121 -3.42 -11.95 3.00
C LEU A 121 -4.56 -12.91 2.65
N PRO A 122 -5.72 -12.39 2.17
CA PRO A 122 -6.75 -13.23 1.58
C PRO A 122 -6.25 -13.80 0.25
N GLU A 123 -6.79 -14.94 -0.18
CA GLU A 123 -6.44 -15.56 -1.48
C GLU A 123 -6.72 -14.62 -2.66
N GLU A 124 -7.90 -13.97 -2.63
CA GLU A 124 -8.29 -12.93 -3.58
C GLU A 124 -8.75 -11.70 -2.79
N PRO A 125 -8.17 -10.51 -3.03
CA PRO A 125 -8.63 -9.28 -2.42
C PRO A 125 -9.82 -8.68 -3.18
N THR A 126 -10.46 -7.68 -2.58
CA THR A 126 -11.72 -7.05 -3.04
C THR A 126 -11.59 -5.56 -3.33
N ALA A 127 -10.38 -5.08 -3.61
CA ALA A 127 -10.12 -3.72 -4.08
C ALA A 127 -10.48 -3.53 -5.56
N THR A 128 -10.43 -2.28 -5.97
CA THR A 128 -10.69 -1.86 -7.35
C THR A 128 -9.62 -2.43 -8.28
N LEU A 129 -10.06 -3.03 -9.39
CA LEU A 129 -9.18 -3.44 -10.47
C LEU A 129 -8.87 -2.23 -11.36
N LEU A 130 -7.58 -2.00 -11.61
CA LEU A 130 -7.04 -0.80 -12.25
C LEU A 130 -6.13 -1.22 -13.40
N ASP A 131 -6.53 -0.83 -14.59
CA ASP A 131 -5.73 -0.94 -15.80
C ASP A 131 -4.68 0.19 -15.80
N VAL A 132 -3.40 -0.19 -15.69
CA VAL A 132 -2.26 0.72 -15.44
C VAL A 132 -1.04 0.39 -16.30
N ASP A 133 -1.17 -0.49 -17.29
CA ASP A 133 -0.03 -0.95 -18.08
C ASP A 133 0.20 -0.16 -19.38
N ASN A 134 -0.76 0.73 -19.72
CA ASN A 134 -0.70 1.68 -20.81
C ASN A 134 -0.40 1.04 -22.18
N ASP A 135 -0.82 -0.20 -22.41
CA ASP A 135 -0.55 -0.90 -23.67
C ASP A 135 -1.49 -0.46 -24.83
N GLY A 136 -2.52 0.32 -24.50
CA GLY A 136 -3.48 0.89 -25.42
C GLY A 136 -4.72 0.03 -25.64
N GLU A 137 -4.79 -1.14 -25.01
CA GLU A 137 -5.98 -1.98 -24.91
C GLU A 137 -6.72 -1.67 -23.59
N ALA A 138 -7.82 -2.38 -23.35
CA ALA A 138 -8.60 -2.21 -22.14
C ALA A 138 -8.63 -3.55 -21.42
N ASP A 139 -7.97 -3.59 -20.27
CA ASP A 139 -7.75 -4.81 -19.52
C ASP A 139 -8.55 -4.85 -18.22
N THR A 140 -8.53 -6.02 -17.59
CA THR A 140 -9.12 -6.17 -16.26
C THR A 140 -8.34 -5.32 -15.26
N GLY A 141 -7.02 -5.28 -15.39
CA GLY A 141 -6.11 -4.56 -14.52
C GLY A 141 -5.73 -5.33 -13.26
N VAL A 142 -5.02 -4.63 -12.37
CA VAL A 142 -4.54 -5.15 -11.08
C VAL A 142 -5.20 -4.43 -9.91
N GLN A 143 -5.21 -5.05 -8.74
CA GLN A 143 -5.56 -4.37 -7.49
C GLN A 143 -4.27 -3.85 -6.84
N ILE A 144 -4.26 -2.59 -6.41
CA ILE A 144 -3.05 -1.90 -5.92
C ILE A 144 -3.29 -1.40 -4.51
N PHE A 145 -2.39 -1.77 -3.60
CA PHE A 145 -2.47 -1.40 -2.20
C PHE A 145 -1.22 -0.66 -1.75
N ASN A 146 -1.42 0.43 -1.01
CA ASN A 146 -0.41 0.95 -0.13
C ASN A 146 -0.66 0.48 1.29
N LEU A 147 0.41 0.38 2.08
CA LEU A 147 0.30 0.13 3.50
C LEU A 147 0.34 1.45 4.26
N VAL A 148 -0.55 1.60 5.22
CA VAL A 148 -0.53 2.67 6.21
C VAL A 148 -0.45 2.12 7.63
N VAL A 149 0.13 2.90 8.55
CA VAL A 149 -0.07 2.72 9.99
C VAL A 149 -0.78 3.96 10.50
N GLY A 150 -2.12 3.88 10.58
CA GLY A 150 -2.98 4.97 11.03
C GLY A 150 -3.33 4.87 12.51
N ALA A 151 -3.75 6.00 13.10
CA ALA A 151 -4.42 5.99 14.40
C ALA A 151 -5.87 5.55 14.19
N ASN A 152 -6.31 4.46 14.82
CA ASN A 152 -7.73 4.05 14.77
C ASN A 152 -8.53 4.90 15.75
N LEU A 153 -8.79 6.16 15.39
CA LEU A 153 -9.39 7.17 16.27
C LEU A 153 -10.76 6.74 16.79
N ASN A 154 -11.48 5.95 16.00
CA ASN A 154 -12.82 5.49 16.33
C ASN A 154 -12.84 4.12 17.03
N GLY A 155 -11.70 3.40 17.11
CA GLY A 155 -11.63 2.04 17.65
C GLY A 155 -12.49 1.03 16.88
N GLY A 156 -12.71 1.28 15.59
CA GLY A 156 -13.54 0.47 14.71
C GLY A 156 -12.83 -0.78 14.19
N SER A 157 -13.54 -1.58 13.40
CA SER A 157 -12.97 -2.75 12.70
C SER A 157 -12.44 -2.42 11.30
N TYR A 158 -12.30 -1.14 10.98
CA TYR A 158 -11.79 -0.58 9.73
C TYR A 158 -11.34 0.87 9.99
N LEU A 159 -10.54 1.43 9.10
CA LEU A 159 -10.12 2.83 9.14
C LEU A 159 -11.19 3.73 8.50
N GLU A 160 -11.66 4.72 9.25
CA GLU A 160 -12.52 5.77 8.73
C GLU A 160 -11.71 6.71 7.82
N GLN A 161 -12.40 7.55 7.04
CA GLN A 161 -11.75 8.43 6.05
C GLN A 161 -10.62 9.30 6.63
N LEU A 162 -10.80 9.80 7.85
CA LEU A 162 -9.77 10.60 8.53
C LEU A 162 -8.54 9.75 8.91
N ASP A 163 -8.75 8.48 9.26
CA ASP A 163 -7.71 7.57 9.72
C ASP A 163 -6.86 7.02 8.55
N GLN A 164 -7.40 7.08 7.33
CA GLN A 164 -6.70 6.67 6.11
C GLN A 164 -5.60 7.66 5.69
N TRP A 165 -5.67 8.91 6.13
CA TRP A 165 -4.60 9.91 5.98
C TRP A 165 -3.55 9.75 7.08
N ALA A 166 -2.88 8.60 7.07
CA ALA A 166 -1.86 8.26 8.05
C ALA A 166 -0.52 8.96 7.78
N ASP A 167 0.19 9.28 8.86
CA ASP A 167 1.54 9.85 8.82
C ASP A 167 2.63 8.83 8.40
N LEU A 168 2.34 7.53 8.51
CA LEU A 168 3.23 6.44 8.10
C LEU A 168 2.62 5.67 6.94
N ASN A 169 3.39 5.59 5.85
CA ASN A 169 2.96 4.98 4.59
C ASN A 169 4.10 4.13 4.00
N SER A 170 3.79 3.13 3.16
CA SER A 170 4.81 2.32 2.48
C SER A 170 5.50 3.03 1.32
N TYR A 171 5.10 4.26 1.01
CA TYR A 171 5.78 5.11 0.06
C TYR A 171 5.90 6.55 0.56
N LEU A 172 6.88 7.26 0.02
CA LEU A 172 7.09 8.68 0.24
C LEU A 172 6.60 9.50 -0.93
N THR A 173 6.18 10.72 -0.63
CA THR A 173 5.85 11.73 -1.63
C THR A 173 6.74 12.95 -1.48
N ASP A 174 7.05 13.60 -2.59
CA ASP A 174 7.67 14.92 -2.56
C ASP A 174 6.70 15.93 -1.92
N VAL A 175 7.15 16.64 -0.88
CA VAL A 175 6.31 17.56 -0.10
C VAL A 175 5.77 18.75 -0.91
N SER A 176 6.42 19.10 -2.02
CA SER A 176 6.06 20.27 -2.81
C SER A 176 5.03 19.93 -3.90
N SER A 177 5.15 18.74 -4.49
CA SER A 177 4.35 18.29 -5.63
C SER A 177 3.33 17.22 -5.27
N GLY A 178 3.48 16.55 -4.13
CA GLY A 178 2.66 15.40 -3.72
C GLY A 178 2.91 14.12 -4.52
N ARG A 179 3.93 14.10 -5.39
CA ARG A 179 4.22 12.96 -6.26
C ARG A 179 4.93 11.85 -5.49
N ILE A 180 4.56 10.60 -5.77
CA ILE A 180 5.25 9.41 -5.26
C ILE A 180 6.69 9.41 -5.74
N THR A 181 7.65 9.21 -4.84
CA THR A 181 9.09 9.24 -5.17
C THR A 181 9.79 7.90 -4.94
N GLU A 182 9.46 7.21 -3.86
CA GLU A 182 10.06 5.93 -3.50
C GLU A 182 9.16 5.17 -2.52
N GLY A 183 9.33 3.87 -2.40
CA GLY A 183 8.50 3.06 -1.53
C GLY A 183 8.27 1.66 -2.00
N SER A 184 7.14 1.12 -1.58
CA SER A 184 6.72 -0.24 -1.88
C SER A 184 5.20 -0.33 -1.90
N LEU A 185 4.67 -1.09 -2.85
CA LEU A 185 3.23 -1.39 -3.00
C LEU A 185 3.00 -2.89 -2.99
N LEU A 186 1.84 -3.33 -2.52
CA LEU A 186 1.35 -4.68 -2.76
C LEU A 186 0.42 -4.63 -3.98
N VAL A 187 0.68 -5.49 -4.97
CA VAL A 187 -0.12 -5.60 -6.19
C VAL A 187 -0.68 -7.00 -6.28
N TYR A 188 -1.96 -7.13 -6.66
CA TYR A 188 -2.59 -8.41 -6.96
C TYR A 188 -3.07 -8.43 -8.41
N ALA A 189 -2.57 -9.40 -9.18
CA ALA A 189 -3.02 -9.67 -10.53
C ALA A 189 -4.04 -10.83 -10.53
N PRO A 190 -5.28 -10.66 -11.03
CA PRO A 190 -6.27 -11.73 -11.09
C PRO A 190 -5.89 -12.89 -12.02
N ASP A 191 -5.05 -12.64 -13.02
CA ASP A 191 -4.49 -13.60 -13.96
C ASP A 191 -3.08 -13.16 -14.40
N ASP A 192 -2.46 -13.87 -15.36
CA ASP A 192 -1.11 -13.61 -15.87
C ASP A 192 -1.07 -12.72 -17.13
N ALA A 193 -2.19 -12.08 -17.47
CA ALA A 193 -2.31 -11.17 -18.61
C ALA A 193 -2.24 -9.68 -18.20
N GLN A 194 -2.09 -9.37 -16.90
CA GLN A 194 -2.14 -8.00 -16.41
C GLN A 194 -0.74 -7.39 -16.29
N GLY A 195 -0.59 -6.12 -16.68
CA GLY A 195 0.63 -5.37 -16.50
C GLY A 195 0.67 -4.46 -15.27
N PHE A 196 1.89 -4.04 -14.91
CA PHE A 196 2.14 -3.01 -13.91
C PHE A 196 3.37 -2.17 -14.29
N PRO A 197 3.40 -0.85 -13.94
CA PRO A 197 4.57 -0.01 -14.19
C PRO A 197 5.89 -0.55 -13.61
N ASN A 198 6.97 -0.48 -14.40
CA ASN A 198 8.34 -0.76 -13.95
C ASN A 198 9.27 0.46 -14.01
N GLY A 199 8.69 1.65 -14.17
CA GLY A 199 9.38 2.94 -14.20
C GLY A 199 8.37 4.08 -14.07
N PHE A 200 8.90 5.30 -13.85
CA PHE A 200 8.13 6.54 -13.70
C PHE A 200 7.93 7.31 -15.02
N GLY A 201 8.12 6.65 -16.15
CA GLY A 201 8.07 7.31 -17.46
C GLY A 201 9.10 8.44 -17.66
N ASP A 202 8.86 9.26 -18.68
CA ASP A 202 9.64 10.46 -19.00
C ASP A 202 9.23 11.66 -18.12
N ASP A 203 7.98 11.69 -17.62
CA ASP A 203 7.46 12.78 -16.80
C ASP A 203 7.80 12.67 -15.30
N GLY A 204 8.28 11.51 -14.87
CA GLY A 204 8.69 11.22 -13.51
C GLY A 204 7.52 11.10 -12.53
N ILE A 205 6.33 10.71 -13.01
CA ILE A 205 5.11 10.56 -12.23
C ILE A 205 4.61 9.13 -12.41
N LEU A 206 4.30 8.45 -11.31
CA LEU A 206 3.73 7.10 -11.39
C LEU A 206 2.22 7.15 -11.70
N PHE A 207 1.74 6.14 -12.41
CA PHE A 207 0.38 5.96 -12.93
C PHE A 207 -0.01 6.99 -13.99
N THR A 208 0.93 7.30 -14.89
CA THR A 208 0.71 8.15 -16.07
C THR A 208 0.88 7.35 -17.36
N ALA A 209 0.44 7.93 -18.47
CA ALA A 209 0.36 7.24 -19.76
C ALA A 209 1.73 6.89 -20.38
N ASP A 210 2.82 7.44 -19.87
CA ASP A 210 4.19 7.20 -20.35
C ASP A 210 4.98 6.23 -19.46
N ASP A 211 4.37 5.70 -18.39
CA ASP A 211 5.00 4.67 -17.57
C ASP A 211 5.25 3.40 -18.40
N PRO A 212 6.50 2.88 -18.43
CA PRO A 212 6.78 1.58 -19.02
C PRO A 212 6.18 0.50 -18.11
N ALA A 213 5.65 -0.57 -18.71
CA ALA A 213 5.02 -1.66 -17.98
C ALA A 213 5.64 -3.03 -18.26
N VAL A 214 5.42 -3.95 -17.33
CA VAL A 214 5.79 -5.37 -17.41
C VAL A 214 4.60 -6.24 -17.02
N ALA A 215 4.55 -7.45 -17.58
CA ALA A 215 3.55 -8.44 -17.21
C ALA A 215 3.83 -9.01 -15.81
N LEU A 216 2.80 -9.08 -14.96
CA LEU A 216 2.87 -9.74 -13.66
C LEU A 216 2.31 -11.17 -13.71
N PRO A 217 2.92 -12.14 -13.01
CA PRO A 217 2.26 -13.42 -12.81
C PRO A 217 1.01 -13.26 -11.95
N GLN A 218 0.01 -14.13 -12.14
CA GLN A 218 -1.20 -14.18 -11.31
C GLN A 218 -0.88 -14.21 -9.80
N GLY A 219 -1.62 -13.47 -8.99
CA GLY A 219 -1.51 -13.41 -7.54
C GLY A 219 -0.75 -12.18 -7.04
N TYR A 220 -0.30 -12.24 -5.78
CA TYR A 220 0.38 -11.11 -5.15
C TYR A 220 1.83 -10.95 -5.59
N THR A 221 2.26 -9.69 -5.70
CA THR A 221 3.65 -9.26 -5.87
C THR A 221 3.87 -8.02 -5.01
N VAL A 222 4.96 -7.97 -4.24
CA VAL A 222 5.42 -6.72 -3.62
C VAL A 222 6.32 -6.00 -4.62
N VAL A 223 5.97 -4.77 -4.97
CA VAL A 223 6.75 -3.95 -5.88
C VAL A 223 7.48 -2.88 -5.08
N HIS A 224 8.81 -2.94 -5.07
CA HIS A 224 9.64 -1.89 -4.49
C HIS A 224 10.12 -0.95 -5.58
N PHE A 225 10.20 0.35 -5.30
CA PHE A 225 10.63 1.35 -6.25
C PHE A 225 11.34 2.53 -5.56
N GLY A 226 12.23 3.19 -6.31
CA GLY A 226 12.96 4.35 -5.84
C GLY A 226 14.13 4.67 -6.76
N ALA A 227 15.19 5.24 -6.21
CA ALA A 227 16.37 5.66 -6.99
C ALA A 227 17.07 4.50 -7.73
N ASP A 228 16.96 3.27 -7.23
CA ASP A 228 17.56 2.07 -7.82
C ASP A 228 16.67 1.38 -8.86
N GLY A 229 15.50 1.95 -9.18
CA GLY A 229 14.51 1.38 -10.09
C GLY A 229 13.47 0.50 -9.39
N PHE A 230 12.79 -0.34 -10.16
CA PHE A 230 11.69 -1.20 -9.70
C PHE A 230 12.17 -2.65 -9.51
N THR A 231 11.73 -3.29 -8.42
CA THR A 231 11.91 -4.73 -8.18
C THR A 231 10.59 -5.38 -7.79
N PHE A 232 10.45 -6.67 -8.13
CA PHE A 232 9.19 -7.41 -8.03
C PHE A 232 9.40 -8.67 -7.18
N ASP A 233 9.01 -8.64 -5.93
CA ASP A 233 9.21 -9.72 -4.96
C ASP A 233 7.97 -10.60 -4.81
N ARG A 234 8.17 -11.92 -4.86
CA ARG A 234 7.12 -12.93 -4.76
C ARG A 234 7.39 -13.99 -3.69
N ALA A 235 8.15 -13.64 -2.66
CA ALA A 235 8.34 -14.48 -1.48
C ALA A 235 7.00 -14.80 -0.79
N GLU A 236 6.86 -15.99 -0.21
CA GLU A 236 5.62 -16.40 0.48
C GLU A 236 5.37 -15.56 1.75
N GLU A 237 6.44 -15.21 2.46
CA GLU A 237 6.48 -14.16 3.48
C GLU A 237 7.37 -13.02 2.95
N ALA A 238 6.75 -11.90 2.56
CA ALA A 238 7.45 -10.76 1.97
C ALA A 238 7.48 -9.55 2.90
N GLU A 239 8.49 -8.70 2.72
CA GLU A 239 8.63 -7.46 3.47
C GLU A 239 7.88 -6.31 2.80
N LEU A 240 7.05 -5.61 3.56
CA LEU A 240 6.43 -4.36 3.15
C LEU A 240 6.58 -3.38 4.30
N ASN A 241 7.62 -2.55 4.26
CA ASN A 241 7.92 -1.59 5.32
C ASN A 241 7.15 -0.28 5.12
N VAL A 242 6.93 0.44 6.23
CA VAL A 242 6.50 1.84 6.17
C VAL A 242 7.73 2.73 6.31
N LEU A 243 7.64 3.91 5.72
CA LEU A 243 8.74 4.86 5.65
C LEU A 243 8.41 6.12 6.44
N GLU A 244 9.45 6.70 7.03
CA GLU A 244 9.40 8.04 7.61
C GLU A 244 10.21 8.99 6.72
N MET A 245 9.64 10.15 6.42
CA MET A 245 10.40 11.20 5.74
C MET A 245 11.53 11.69 6.63
N ALA A 246 12.76 11.70 6.12
CA ALA A 246 13.92 12.21 6.87
C ALA A 246 13.74 13.66 7.37
N SER A 247 12.91 14.47 6.70
CA SER A 247 12.58 15.83 7.13
C SER A 247 11.62 15.88 8.34
N ALA A 248 10.80 14.84 8.52
CA ALA A 248 9.86 14.69 9.65
C ALA A 248 10.55 14.17 10.92
N ALA A 249 11.69 13.49 10.79
CA ALA A 249 12.49 13.03 11.91
C ALA A 249 12.75 14.17 12.91
N SER A 250 12.45 13.89 14.18
CA SER A 250 12.72 14.82 15.25
C SER A 250 14.22 14.90 15.53
N PRO A 251 14.73 16.07 15.94
CA PRO A 251 16.14 16.20 16.28
C PRO A 251 16.49 15.37 17.52
N ASP A 252 17.61 14.65 17.44
CA ASP A 252 18.18 13.93 18.58
C ASP A 252 19.50 14.58 19.01
N PHE A 253 19.50 15.16 20.21
CA PHE A 253 20.68 15.75 20.85
C PHE A 253 21.14 14.94 22.07
N SER A 254 20.61 13.73 22.29
CA SER A 254 20.89 12.92 23.48
C SER A 254 22.36 12.56 23.67
N ASN A 255 23.13 12.56 22.58
CA ASN A 255 24.56 12.27 22.58
C ASN A 255 25.44 13.54 22.70
N GLN A 256 24.84 14.72 22.81
CA GLN A 256 25.55 16.00 22.92
C GLN A 256 25.68 16.45 24.38
N ALA A 257 26.72 17.23 24.69
CA ALA A 257 26.81 17.89 25.99
C ALA A 257 25.76 19.03 26.10
N MET A 258 25.39 19.43 27.32
CA MET A 258 24.34 20.43 27.55
C MET A 258 24.53 21.73 26.72
N VAL A 259 25.75 22.29 26.75
CA VAL A 259 26.07 23.51 25.99
C VAL A 259 25.97 23.30 24.48
N GLU A 260 26.39 22.14 23.99
CA GLU A 260 26.30 21.79 22.57
C GLU A 260 24.83 21.63 22.13
N SER A 261 24.04 20.88 22.90
CA SER A 261 22.61 20.65 22.65
C SER A 261 21.79 21.94 22.61
N PHE A 262 22.11 22.92 23.47
CA PHE A 262 21.48 24.23 23.44
C PHE A 262 21.80 24.98 22.14
N ASN A 263 23.05 24.97 21.69
CA ASN A 263 23.43 25.63 20.44
C ASN A 263 22.76 24.96 19.23
N SER A 264 22.76 23.62 19.18
CA SER A 264 22.08 22.87 18.13
C SER A 264 20.57 23.13 18.10
N LEU A 265 19.92 23.23 19.27
CA LEU A 265 18.51 23.62 19.36
C LEU A 265 18.26 25.01 18.77
N ILE A 266 19.09 26.01 19.11
CA ILE A 266 18.92 27.37 18.56
C ILE A 266 19.15 27.38 17.04
N ASP A 267 20.16 26.68 16.53
CA ASP A 267 20.39 26.57 15.08
C ASP A 267 19.18 25.95 14.38
N GLN A 268 18.61 24.89 14.93
CA GLN A 268 17.43 24.28 14.35
C GLN A 268 16.18 25.17 14.40
N LEU A 269 15.96 25.88 15.52
CA LEU A 269 14.85 26.82 15.62
C LEU A 269 15.00 27.97 14.62
N ARG A 270 16.22 28.45 14.40
CA ARG A 270 16.52 29.44 13.35
C ARG A 270 16.09 28.96 11.98
N ASP A 271 16.37 27.71 11.65
CA ASP A 271 16.11 27.15 10.32
C ASP A 271 14.64 26.73 10.12
N ARG A 272 13.98 26.23 11.17
CA ARG A 272 12.68 25.56 11.05
C ARG A 272 11.50 26.33 11.66
N TYR A 273 11.73 27.29 12.55
CA TYR A 273 10.62 27.98 13.21
C TYR A 273 9.93 28.97 12.27
N SER A 274 8.73 28.60 11.81
CA SER A 274 7.98 29.32 10.76
C SER A 274 7.56 30.75 11.14
N PHE A 275 7.66 31.13 12.42
CA PHE A 275 7.22 32.44 12.89
C PHE A 275 8.38 33.39 13.25
N THR A 276 9.63 33.06 12.87
CA THR A 276 10.80 33.91 13.14
C THR A 276 10.57 35.36 12.69
N ASP A 277 10.21 35.57 11.42
CA ASP A 277 9.97 36.91 10.87
C ASP A 277 8.75 37.58 11.49
N LEU A 278 7.65 36.84 11.63
CA LEU A 278 6.40 37.35 12.20
C LEU A 278 6.58 37.84 13.64
N ARG A 279 7.39 37.13 14.41
CA ARG A 279 7.68 37.42 15.82
C ARG A 279 8.92 38.29 16.00
N GLN A 280 9.60 38.65 14.90
CA GLN A 280 10.82 39.45 14.91
C GLN A 280 11.89 38.88 15.85
N LEU A 281 12.08 37.56 15.80
CA LEU A 281 13.03 36.86 16.66
C LEU A 281 14.45 37.05 16.14
N ASP A 282 15.35 37.51 17.02
CA ASP A 282 16.79 37.50 16.79
C ASP A 282 17.39 36.30 17.52
N TRP A 283 17.61 35.22 16.77
CA TRP A 283 18.15 33.97 17.32
C TRP A 283 19.58 34.12 17.87
N ASP A 284 20.39 35.04 17.33
CA ASP A 284 21.73 35.30 17.87
C ASP A 284 21.63 36.05 19.22
N ALA A 285 20.73 37.03 19.33
CA ALA A 285 20.49 37.71 20.59
C ALA A 285 19.92 36.76 21.67
N ILE A 286 18.96 35.91 21.29
CA ILE A 286 18.40 34.88 22.19
C ILE A 286 19.53 33.93 22.66
N ARG A 287 20.39 33.47 21.75
CA ARG A 287 21.55 32.64 22.13
C ARG A 287 22.44 33.35 23.12
N ALA A 288 22.82 34.60 22.84
CA ALA A 288 23.71 35.38 23.70
C ALA A 288 23.12 35.66 25.09
N GLU A 289 21.80 35.80 25.20
CA GLU A 289 21.09 36.02 26.47
C GLU A 289 21.09 34.77 27.36
N TYR A 290 20.80 33.59 26.79
CA TYR A 290 20.60 32.37 27.58
C TYR A 290 21.84 31.48 27.71
N LEU A 291 22.80 31.55 26.77
CA LEU A 291 23.99 30.70 26.79
C LEU A 291 24.77 30.76 28.13
N PRO A 292 24.99 31.93 28.77
CA PRO A 292 25.72 31.98 30.04
C PRO A 292 25.05 31.17 31.17
N GLN A 293 23.70 31.11 31.18
CA GLN A 293 22.95 30.35 32.18
C GLN A 293 23.05 28.84 31.91
N VAL A 294 23.12 28.44 30.64
CA VAL A 294 23.33 27.05 30.24
C VAL A 294 24.74 26.59 30.62
N GLU A 295 25.75 27.44 30.42
CA GLU A 295 27.13 27.17 30.82
C GLU A 295 27.29 27.03 32.34
N GLU A 296 26.54 27.80 33.13
CA GLU A 296 26.54 27.67 34.60
C GLU A 296 25.89 26.37 35.08
N ALA A 297 24.90 25.85 34.34
CA ALA A 297 24.13 24.65 34.68
C ALA A 297 24.73 23.34 34.15
N ALA A 298 25.70 23.39 33.24
CA ALA A 298 26.36 22.25 32.59
C ALA A 298 27.47 21.63 33.45
#